data_AF-A0A3B0VPA6-F1
#
_entry.id   AF-A0A3B0VPA6-F1
#
_cell.length_a   1.000
_cell.length_b   1.000
_cell.length_c   1.000
_cell.angle_alpha   90.00
_cell.angle_beta   90.00
_cell.angle_gamma   90.00
#
_symmetry.space_group_name_H-M   'P 1'
#
loop_
_entity.id
_entity.type
_entity.pdbx_description
1 polymer ?
#
loop_
_entity_poly.entity_id
_entity_poly.type
_entity_poly.pdbx_seq_one_letter_code
_entity_poly.pdbx_strand_id
1 'polypeptide(L)'
;MSEHYFEEEEFDSEVNGETVRRIFREGMKHWPFMVAFLVCITAVSFIESYFTYLTKRMIDEGIMARDLDALRSLAIQYGAWFLIFALFVFGFIVAAGYLGHLVQYDLRKQMFDHLQKLSLSYYNRTPNGWIMSRVTSDAERVGDLVSWGFL
;
A
#
# COMPACT_ATOMS: atom_id res chain seq x y z
N MET A 1 -22.65 -10.03 40.74
CA MET A 1 -22.31 -9.23 39.55
C MET A 1 -21.72 -10.24 38.57
N SER A 2 -22.52 -10.78 37.65
CA SER A 2 -22.05 -11.85 36.76
C SER A 2 -21.01 -11.27 35.80
N GLU A 3 -19.77 -11.73 35.94
CA GLU A 3 -18.65 -11.46 35.03
C GLU A 3 -18.91 -12.10 33.67
N HIS A 4 -19.83 -11.53 32.89
CA HIS A 4 -19.90 -11.82 31.45
C HIS A 4 -18.76 -11.05 30.79
N TYR A 5 -17.55 -11.60 30.88
CA TYR A 5 -16.47 -11.21 29.97
C TYR A 5 -16.94 -11.53 28.55
N PHE A 6 -16.80 -10.55 27.67
CA PHE A 6 -16.92 -10.78 26.25
C PHE A 6 -15.75 -11.68 25.85
N GLU A 7 -16.02 -12.97 25.67
CA GLU A 7 -15.06 -13.91 25.08
C GLU A 7 -14.92 -13.53 23.60
N GLU A 8 -13.74 -13.04 23.22
CA GLU A 8 -13.42 -12.89 21.81
C GLU A 8 -13.41 -14.27 21.17
N GLU A 9 -14.27 -14.48 20.17
CA GLU A 9 -14.11 -15.62 19.28
C GLU A 9 -12.81 -15.42 18.49
N GLU A 10 -11.74 -16.10 18.90
CA GLU A 10 -10.54 -16.27 18.09
C GLU A 10 -10.89 -17.15 16.89
N PHE A 11 -11.11 -16.51 15.74
CA PHE A 11 -11.29 -17.21 14.49
C PHE A 11 -9.95 -17.78 14.02
N ASP A 12 -9.71 -19.07 14.30
CA ASP A 12 -8.60 -19.84 13.72
C ASP A 12 -8.92 -20.23 12.26
N SER A 13 -9.23 -19.23 11.44
CA SER A 13 -9.60 -19.41 10.05
C SER A 13 -8.37 -19.36 9.16
N GLU A 14 -8.11 -20.45 8.42
CA GLU A 14 -7.15 -20.43 7.31
C GLU A 14 -7.52 -19.32 6.30
N VAL A 15 -6.50 -18.70 5.70
CA VAL A 15 -6.68 -17.63 4.71
C VAL A 15 -7.51 -18.15 3.54
N ASN A 16 -8.79 -17.78 3.49
CA ASN A 16 -9.68 -18.18 2.42
C ASN A 16 -9.50 -17.26 1.19
N GLY A 17 -9.27 -17.85 0.02
CA GLY A 17 -9.14 -17.12 -1.25
C GLY A 17 -10.37 -16.29 -1.61
N GLU A 18 -11.55 -16.63 -1.10
CA GLU A 18 -12.76 -15.82 -1.29
C GLU A 18 -12.67 -14.47 -0.53
N THR A 19 -12.10 -14.47 0.68
CA THR A 19 -11.87 -13.25 1.48
C THR A 19 -10.88 -12.32 0.78
N VAL A 20 -9.77 -12.88 0.28
CA VAL A 20 -8.79 -12.13 -0.52
C VAL A 20 -9.43 -11.52 -1.77
N ARG A 21 -10.27 -12.30 -2.47
CA ARG A 21 -10.99 -11.81 -3.65
C ARG A 21 -11.97 -10.67 -3.33
N ARG A 22 -12.62 -10.70 -2.17
CA ARG A 22 -13.51 -9.62 -1.71
C ARG A 22 -12.74 -8.35 -1.40
N ILE A 23 -11.65 -8.46 -0.65
CA ILE A 23 -10.75 -7.33 -0.35
C ILE A 23 -10.22 -6.70 -1.65
N PHE A 24 -9.76 -7.55 -2.58
CA PHE A 24 -9.28 -7.09 -3.88
C PHE A 24 -10.38 -6.40 -4.70
N ARG A 25 -11.62 -6.89 -4.66
CA ARG A 25 -12.76 -6.25 -5.36
C ARG A 25 -13.06 -4.86 -4.81
N GLU A 26 -12.97 -4.66 -3.50
CA GLU A 26 -13.12 -3.34 -2.88
C GLU A 26 -12.00 -2.39 -3.35
N GLY A 27 -10.75 -2.87 -3.44
CA GLY A 27 -9.64 -2.11 -4.01
C GLY A 27 -9.83 -1.74 -5.49
N MET A 28 -10.33 -2.68 -6.29
CA MET A 28 -10.59 -2.51 -7.74
C MET A 28 -11.61 -1.41 -8.07
N LYS A 29 -12.43 -0.98 -7.10
CA LYS A 29 -13.32 0.18 -7.26
C LYS A 29 -12.54 1.46 -7.56
N HIS A 30 -11.29 1.53 -7.10
CA HIS A 30 -10.38 2.67 -7.23
C HIS A 30 -9.28 2.42 -8.26
N TRP A 31 -9.64 1.78 -9.38
CA TRP A 31 -8.73 1.35 -10.45
C TRP A 31 -7.76 2.42 -11.01
N PRO A 32 -8.07 3.74 -11.08
CA PRO A 32 -7.11 4.72 -11.61
C PRO A 32 -5.85 4.82 -10.76
N PHE A 33 -5.99 4.71 -9.42
CA PHE A 33 -4.86 4.70 -8.50
C PHE A 33 -4.06 3.40 -8.60
N MET A 34 -4.72 2.27 -8.85
CA MET A 34 -4.04 1.00 -9.13
C MET A 34 -3.23 1.06 -10.44
N VAL A 35 -3.77 1.68 -11.49
CA VAL A 35 -3.03 1.86 -12.74
C VAL A 35 -1.86 2.83 -12.54
N ALA A 36 -2.08 3.95 -11.85
CA ALA A 36 -1.00 4.90 -11.52
C ALA A 36 0.12 4.21 -10.72
N PHE A 37 -0.26 3.37 -9.75
CA PHE A 37 0.65 2.53 -8.99
C PHE A 37 1.49 1.62 -9.90
N LEU A 38 0.82 0.84 -10.77
CA LEU A 38 1.50 -0.11 -11.67
C LEU A 38 2.45 0.58 -12.66
N VAL A 39 2.06 1.76 -13.15
CA VAL A 39 2.91 2.59 -14.02
C VAL A 39 4.13 3.09 -13.25
N CYS A 40 3.95 3.60 -12.03
CA CYS A 40 5.05 4.12 -11.23
C CYS A 40 6.05 3.01 -10.86
N ILE A 41 5.58 1.85 -10.39
CA ILE A 41 6.48 0.76 -9.99
C ILE A 41 7.26 0.20 -11.20
N THR A 42 6.61 0.07 -12.35
CA THR A 42 7.29 -0.36 -13.59
C THR A 42 8.37 0.64 -14.01
N ALA A 43 8.08 1.94 -13.92
CA ALA A 43 9.05 2.99 -14.23
C ALA A 43 10.23 2.98 -13.25
N VAL A 44 9.97 2.83 -11.95
CA VAL A 44 11.00 2.68 -10.90
C VAL A 44 11.92 1.51 -11.22
N SER A 45 11.37 0.31 -11.47
CA SER A 45 12.17 -0.88 -11.79
C SER A 45 13.02 -0.71 -13.06
N PHE A 46 12.46 -0.05 -14.08
CA PHE A 46 13.21 0.24 -15.30
C PHE A 46 14.39 1.20 -15.04
N ILE A 47 14.18 2.25 -14.25
CA ILE A 47 15.23 3.23 -13.92
C ILE A 47 16.32 2.59 -13.04
N GLU A 48 15.98 1.71 -12.10
CA GLU A 48 16.98 0.97 -11.31
C GLU A 48 17.87 0.07 -12.18
N SER A 49 17.26 -0.63 -13.14
CA SER A 49 18.01 -1.40 -14.13
C SER A 49 18.95 -0.49 -14.94
N TYR A 50 18.46 0.69 -15.32
CA TYR A 50 19.27 1.68 -16.02
C TYR A 50 20.42 2.24 -15.18
N PHE A 51 20.24 2.45 -13.86
CA PHE A 51 21.32 2.85 -12.96
C PHE A 51 22.43 1.82 -12.86
N THR A 52 22.10 0.52 -12.90
CA THR A 52 23.10 -0.55 -12.94
C THR A 52 23.95 -0.45 -14.20
N TYR A 53 23.32 -0.18 -15.35
CA TYR A 53 24.03 0.04 -16.61
C TYR A 53 24.88 1.32 -16.61
N LEU A 54 24.37 2.43 -16.05
CA LEU A 54 25.13 3.68 -15.92
C LEU A 54 26.35 3.51 -15.03
N THR A 55 26.20 2.83 -13.90
CA THR A 55 27.31 2.54 -12.98
C THR A 55 28.41 1.75 -13.68
N LYS A 56 28.04 0.75 -14.51
CA LYS A 56 29.00 0.03 -15.35
C LYS A 56 29.77 0.99 -16.28
N ARG A 57 29.06 1.85 -17.02
CA ARG A 57 29.71 2.82 -17.92
C ARG A 57 30.61 3.81 -17.18
N MET A 58 30.22 4.25 -15.99
CA MET A 58 31.06 5.12 -15.16
C MET A 58 32.39 4.45 -14.78
N ILE A 59 32.37 3.14 -14.52
CA ILE A 59 33.58 2.36 -14.23
C ILE A 59 34.42 2.20 -15.51
N ASP A 60 33.82 1.73 -16.60
CA ASP A 60 34.55 1.37 -17.83
C ASP A 60 35.06 2.61 -18.60
N GLU A 61 34.18 3.57 -18.87
CA GLU A 61 34.47 4.76 -19.69
C GLU A 61 35.02 5.92 -18.85
N GLY A 62 34.69 6.00 -17.56
CA GLY A 62 35.19 7.05 -16.68
C GLY A 62 36.49 6.65 -15.98
N ILE A 63 36.39 5.68 -15.07
CA ILE A 63 37.48 5.34 -14.14
C ILE A 63 38.62 4.60 -14.87
N MET A 64 38.29 3.55 -15.63
CA MET A 64 39.29 2.71 -16.30
C MET A 64 39.97 3.44 -17.47
N ALA A 65 39.20 4.16 -18.28
CA ALA A 65 39.75 4.97 -19.37
C ALA A 65 40.40 6.29 -18.89
N ARG A 66 40.24 6.66 -17.61
CA ARG A 66 40.72 7.91 -16.99
C ARG A 66 40.20 9.17 -17.69
N ASP A 67 39.01 9.09 -18.28
CA ASP A 67 38.35 10.21 -18.94
C ASP A 67 37.42 10.93 -17.95
N LEU A 68 37.87 12.08 -17.44
CA LEU A 68 37.12 12.89 -16.48
C LEU A 68 35.91 13.58 -17.11
N ASP A 69 35.95 13.88 -18.41
CA ASP A 69 34.84 14.53 -19.10
C ASP A 69 33.70 13.54 -19.34
N ALA A 70 34.03 12.31 -19.75
CA ALA A 70 33.07 11.21 -19.84
C ALA A 70 32.44 10.90 -18.47
N LEU A 71 33.25 10.84 -17.41
CA LEU A 71 32.76 10.61 -16.04
C LEU A 71 31.82 11.71 -15.57
N ARG A 72 32.16 12.99 -15.83
CA ARG A 72 31.32 14.13 -15.47
C ARG A 72 29.97 14.09 -16.20
N SER A 73 29.98 13.79 -17.51
CA SER A 73 28.76 13.65 -18.31
C SER A 73 27.86 12.54 -17.76
N LEU A 74 28.42 11.37 -17.46
CA LEU A 74 27.68 10.25 -16.89
C LEU A 74 27.14 10.56 -15.49
N ALA A 75 27.90 11.28 -14.66
CA ALA A 75 27.44 11.72 -13.34
C ALA A 75 26.25 12.70 -13.42
N ILE A 76 26.28 13.64 -14.36
CA ILE A 76 25.14 14.55 -14.61
C ILE A 76 23.93 13.77 -15.08
N GLN A 77 24.12 12.82 -16.00
CA GLN A 77 23.05 11.94 -16.48
C GLN A 77 22.45 11.11 -15.34
N TYR A 78 23.28 10.55 -14.47
CA TYR A 78 22.85 9.83 -13.28
C TYR A 78 21.99 10.72 -12.38
N GLY A 79 22.47 11.93 -12.07
CA GLY A 79 21.74 12.90 -11.25
C GLY A 79 20.38 13.29 -11.86
N ALA A 80 20.31 13.48 -13.19
CA ALA A 80 19.06 13.77 -13.88
C ALA A 80 18.05 12.61 -13.76
N TRP A 81 18.50 11.37 -13.97
CA TRP A 81 17.66 10.19 -13.79
C TRP A 81 17.24 9.98 -12.35
N PHE A 82 18.07 10.36 -11.37
CA PHE A 82 17.71 10.32 -9.95
C PHE A 82 16.53 11.22 -9.61
N LEU A 83 16.42 12.40 -10.22
CA LEU A 83 15.26 13.27 -10.03
C LEU A 83 13.98 12.63 -10.59
N ILE A 84 14.07 12.01 -11.77
CA ILE A 84 12.95 11.30 -12.39
C ILE A 84 12.55 10.08 -11.53
N PHE A 85 13.53 9.33 -11.04
CA PHE A 85 13.32 8.21 -10.12
C PHE A 85 12.57 8.67 -8.86
N ALA A 86 13.04 9.73 -8.22
CA ALA A 86 12.40 10.27 -7.02
C ALA A 86 10.95 10.70 -7.26
N LEU A 87 10.65 11.27 -8.44
CA LEU A 87 9.29 11.62 -8.85
C LEU A 87 8.39 10.38 -8.95
N PHE A 88 8.86 9.30 -9.58
CA PHE A 88 8.08 8.07 -9.69
C PHE A 88 7.91 7.35 -8.36
N VAL A 89 8.95 7.34 -7.50
CA VAL A 89 8.83 6.82 -6.13
C VAL A 89 7.81 7.62 -5.32
N PHE A 90 7.83 8.95 -5.43
CA PHE A 90 6.82 9.79 -4.78
C PHE A 90 5.41 9.50 -5.32
N GLY A 91 5.25 9.41 -6.65
CA GLY A 91 3.99 9.04 -7.29
C GLY A 91 3.47 7.69 -6.83
N PHE A 92 4.35 6.70 -6.69
CA PHE A 92 4.06 5.38 -6.14
C PHE A 92 3.55 5.46 -4.70
N ILE A 93 4.26 6.16 -3.80
CA ILE A 93 3.86 6.30 -2.38
C ILE A 93 2.50 6.98 -2.28
N VAL A 94 2.27 8.05 -3.04
CA VAL A 94 1.00 8.78 -3.05
C VAL A 94 -0.12 7.89 -3.57
N ALA A 95 0.06 7.20 -4.70
CA ALA A 95 -0.96 6.32 -5.26
C ALA A 95 -1.35 5.19 -4.31
N ALA A 96 -0.35 4.53 -3.71
CA ALA A 96 -0.55 3.46 -2.73
C ALA A 96 -1.29 3.97 -1.48
N GLY A 97 -0.87 5.12 -0.92
CA GLY A 97 -1.50 5.70 0.26
C GLY A 97 -2.94 6.14 0.03
N TYR A 98 -3.21 6.81 -1.10
CA TYR A 98 -4.58 7.22 -1.46
C TYR A 98 -5.50 6.01 -1.64
N LEU A 99 -5.02 4.95 -2.30
CA LEU A 99 -5.79 3.72 -2.48
C LEU A 99 -6.18 3.09 -1.12
N GLY A 100 -5.23 2.97 -0.20
CA GLY A 100 -5.46 2.39 1.13
C GLY A 100 -6.47 3.18 1.94
N HIS A 101 -6.36 4.51 1.95
CA HIS A 101 -7.30 5.38 2.63
C HIS A 101 -8.71 5.33 2.03
N LEU A 102 -8.84 5.23 0.71
CA LEU A 102 -10.14 5.08 0.05
C LEU A 102 -10.83 3.77 0.41
N VAL A 103 -10.08 2.66 0.43
CA VAL A 103 -10.58 1.35 0.86
C VAL A 103 -10.98 1.37 2.34
N GLN A 104 -10.11 1.90 3.21
CA GLN A 104 -10.38 2.06 4.64
C GLN A 104 -11.64 2.91 4.89
N TYR A 105 -11.82 4.00 4.14
CA TYR A 105 -13.00 4.85 4.23
C TYR A 105 -14.27 4.10 3.83
N ASP A 106 -14.25 3.39 2.70
CA ASP A 106 -15.38 2.62 2.21
C ASP A 106 -15.77 1.51 3.20
N LEU A 107 -14.79 0.81 3.79
CA LEU A 107 -15.03 -0.21 4.82
C LEU A 107 -15.64 0.39 6.08
N ARG A 108 -15.07 1.48 6.61
CA ARG A 108 -15.59 2.17 7.79
C ARG A 108 -17.04 2.62 7.57
N LYS A 109 -17.35 3.15 6.39
CA LYS A 109 -18.70 3.57 6.03
C LYS A 109 -19.67 2.39 6.02
N GLN A 110 -19.31 1.29 5.36
CA GLN A 110 -20.15 0.09 5.30
C GLN A 110 -20.41 -0.51 6.69
N MET A 111 -19.38 -0.59 7.53
CA MET A 111 -19.50 -1.09 8.90
C MET A 111 -20.39 -0.17 9.74
N PHE A 112 -20.21 1.15 9.62
CA PHE A 112 -21.04 2.12 10.35
C PHE A 112 -22.51 2.05 9.95
N ASP A 113 -22.81 1.95 8.66
CA ASP A 113 -24.18 1.79 8.15
C ASP A 113 -24.82 0.47 8.62
N HIS A 114 -24.01 -0.57 8.83
CA HIS A 114 -24.48 -1.85 9.38
C HIS A 114 -24.76 -1.74 10.88
N LEU A 115 -23.86 -1.10 11.65
CA LEU A 115 -24.04 -0.86 13.08
C LEU A 115 -25.34 -0.12 13.38
N GLN A 116 -25.71 0.90 12.60
CA GLN A 116 -26.97 1.63 12.81
C GLN A 116 -28.24 0.77 12.69
N LYS A 117 -28.17 -0.38 12.01
CA LYS A 117 -29.30 -1.30 11.79
C LYS A 117 -29.38 -2.42 12.82
N LEU A 118 -28.35 -2.57 13.66
CA LEU A 118 -28.28 -3.61 14.69
C LEU A 118 -29.21 -3.30 15.86
N SER A 119 -29.73 -4.35 16.49
CA SER A 119 -30.65 -4.23 17.62
C SER A 119 -29.93 -3.78 18.89
N LEU A 120 -30.67 -3.14 19.81
CA LEU A 120 -30.12 -2.73 21.10
C LEU A 120 -29.56 -3.92 21.92
N SER A 121 -30.10 -5.12 21.71
CA SER A 121 -29.61 -6.34 22.35
C SER A 121 -28.16 -6.66 22.00
N TYR A 122 -27.71 -6.36 20.78
CA TYR A 122 -26.32 -6.55 20.37
C TYR A 122 -25.37 -5.67 21.19
N TYR A 123 -25.74 -4.39 21.37
CA TYR A 123 -24.96 -3.41 22.13
C TYR A 123 -24.92 -3.68 23.64
N ASN A 124 -25.93 -4.38 24.17
CA ASN A 124 -25.92 -4.81 25.58
C ASN A 124 -24.98 -6.00 25.83
N ARG A 125 -24.61 -6.75 24.79
CA ARG A 125 -23.76 -7.96 24.89
C ARG A 125 -22.32 -7.71 24.44
N THR A 126 -22.08 -6.69 23.62
CA THR A 126 -20.79 -6.43 22.99
C THR A 126 -20.19 -5.13 23.54
N PRO A 127 -18.95 -5.13 24.06
CA PRO A 127 -18.31 -3.91 24.53
C PRO A 127 -18.13 -2.88 23.41
N ASN A 128 -18.54 -1.63 23.65
CA ASN A 128 -18.39 -0.56 22.65
C ASN A 128 -16.95 -0.33 22.20
N GLY A 129 -15.97 -0.48 23.11
CA GLY A 129 -14.54 -0.36 22.77
C GLY A 129 -14.08 -1.42 21.77
N TRP A 130 -14.61 -2.64 21.86
CA TRP A 130 -14.32 -3.72 20.93
C TRP A 130 -14.86 -3.41 19.54
N ILE A 131 -16.12 -2.97 19.44
CA ILE A 131 -16.75 -2.57 18.17
C ILE A 131 -15.93 -1.46 17.50
N MET A 132 -15.53 -0.44 18.27
CA MET A 132 -14.73 0.66 17.75
C MET A 132 -13.38 0.17 17.22
N SER A 133 -12.69 -0.72 17.94
CA SER A 133 -11.41 -1.31 17.48
C SER A 133 -11.56 -2.05 16.14
N ARG A 134 -12.63 -2.84 15.97
CA ARG A 134 -12.91 -3.53 14.70
C ARG A 134 -13.18 -2.55 13.55
N VAL A 135 -13.95 -1.49 13.80
CA VAL A 135 -14.24 -0.48 12.77
C VAL A 135 -13.00 0.36 12.43
N THR A 136 -12.15 0.67 13.40
CA THR A 136 -11.00 1.55 13.17
C THR A 136 -9.76 0.78 12.77
N SER A 137 -9.23 -0.06 13.66
CA SER A 137 -7.95 -0.76 13.55
C SER A 137 -8.01 -1.86 12.49
N ASP A 138 -9.03 -2.71 12.50
CA ASP A 138 -9.09 -3.80 11.52
C ASP A 138 -9.37 -3.27 10.11
N ALA A 139 -10.20 -2.23 9.96
CA ALA A 139 -10.39 -1.58 8.66
C ALA A 139 -9.11 -0.89 8.14
N GLU A 140 -8.29 -0.34 9.05
CA GLU A 140 -6.96 0.21 8.70
C GLU A 140 -6.02 -0.89 8.22
N ARG A 141 -5.92 -2.00 8.96
CA ARG A 141 -5.11 -3.16 8.56
C ARG A 141 -5.51 -3.70 7.19
N VAL A 142 -6.80 -3.77 6.88
CA VAL A 142 -7.26 -4.18 5.53
C VAL A 142 -6.84 -3.16 4.47
N GLY A 143 -6.94 -1.86 4.75
CA GLY A 143 -6.44 -0.81 3.86
C GLY A 143 -4.94 -0.94 3.60
N ASP A 144 -4.14 -1.16 4.64
CA ASP A 144 -2.70 -1.34 4.55
C ASP A 144 -2.31 -2.61 3.77
N LEU A 145 -3.04 -3.71 3.97
CA LEU A 145 -2.85 -4.93 3.19
C LEU A 145 -3.11 -4.71 1.69
N VAL A 146 -4.08 -3.88 1.33
CA VAL A 146 -4.33 -3.52 -0.07
C VAL A 146 -3.20 -2.67 -0.63
N SER A 147 -2.69 -1.70 0.14
CA SER A 147 -1.66 -0.76 -0.33
C SER A 147 -0.24 -1.30 -0.36
N TRP A 148 0.12 -2.17 0.58
CA TRP A 148 1.50 -2.65 0.79
C TRP A 148 1.63 -4.17 0.73
N GLY A 149 0.52 -4.92 0.85
CA GLY A 149 0.54 -6.38 0.88
C GLY A 149 0.30 -7.02 -0.49
N PHE A 150 -0.63 -6.50 -1.28
CA PHE A 150 -0.98 -7.05 -2.60
C PHE A 150 -0.36 -6.31 -3.77
N LEU A 151 -0.08 -5.02 -3.60
CA LEU A 151 0.50 -4.12 -4.59
C LEU A 151 1.96 -3.87 -4.19
#